data_AF-A0A956Z1S6-F1
#
_entry.id   AF-A0A956Z1S6-F1
#
_cell.length_a   1.000
_cell.length_b   1.000
_cell.length_c   1.000
_cell.angle_alpha   90.00
_cell.angle_beta   90.00
_cell.angle_gamma   90.00
#
_symmetry.space_group_name_H-M   'P 1'
#
loop_
_entity.id
_entity.type
_entity.pdbx_description
1 polymer ?
#
loop_
_entity_poly.entity_id
_entity_poly.type
_entity_poly.pdbx_seq_one_letter_code
_entity_poly.pdbx_strand_id
1 'polypeptide(L)'
;MNRRILAVGLLITSVIVLLAIAPVMAQDAAGNMISLDHPLAAFLESRAYGASMGATAEFNKMEWVAVDNANMRMYLVMSDVTGAMTDGEGEISVDENRCGIVYYADMAEDYSISELHPLVVGGPFNPDGAPNRCDVNNISNPDGVAVDAMGRVWIFEDTGSHHNNMIWMYNPADQSLKRFGYVPSGAEVTGFYVAKDGTVFFNAQHPDATNLYPFNAGVVMVVNGFNANTDDFEEIAVPEGDAQLVAGVAAGEIQVIARVGDPIPNSFSGETYGGIYRPDGSLQHVCNDPDGNMWLPQGSEGAEGWLYTNFECIAGGVGRLYLTRNDSGWEVVDGQMVDFSSVNGTWTNCGSGVTLWNTGMTSEEYEPIAADFNNVAGMSDYLGRPANPYDYGWLVELAPDAVGDEVTKRYALGRFSHENAAFAADEMTVYNGDDGGSTMLFRSVAAEAGDYSTATLYAGRVTQMGGTGADHYFQIEWIELGTASDSDIEAAIRELDR
;
A
#
# COMPACT_ATOMS: atom_id res chain seq x y z
N MET A 1 57.21 -11.51 -32.48
CA MET A 1 55.99 -10.76 -32.86
C MET A 1 55.02 -10.87 -31.69
N ASN A 2 55.02 -9.88 -30.79
CA ASN A 2 54.13 -9.83 -29.63
C ASN A 2 52.71 -9.50 -30.12
N ARG A 3 51.74 -10.39 -29.88
CA ARG A 3 50.32 -10.04 -29.91
C ARG A 3 49.78 -10.09 -28.49
N ARG A 4 49.63 -8.89 -27.91
CA ARG A 4 48.71 -8.61 -26.82
C ARG A 4 47.29 -8.69 -27.38
N ILE A 5 46.40 -9.47 -26.77
CA ILE A 5 44.96 -9.33 -26.95
C ILE A 5 44.43 -8.89 -25.58
N LEU A 6 43.79 -7.71 -25.60
CA LEU A 6 43.16 -7.05 -24.47
C LEU A 6 42.04 -7.96 -23.90
N ALA A 7 42.11 -8.24 -22.60
CA ALA A 7 40.93 -8.59 -21.83
C ALA A 7 40.17 -7.28 -21.57
N VAL A 8 39.02 -7.10 -22.22
CA VAL A 8 38.05 -6.07 -21.84
C VAL A 8 37.29 -6.64 -20.65
N GLY A 9 37.69 -6.24 -19.44
CA GLY A 9 36.92 -6.48 -18.23
C GLY A 9 35.69 -5.59 -18.28
N LEU A 10 34.52 -6.19 -18.48
CA LEU A 10 33.24 -5.53 -18.28
C LEU A 10 33.04 -5.41 -16.76
N LEU A 11 33.39 -4.26 -16.17
CA LEU A 11 32.92 -3.92 -14.83
C LEU A 11 31.44 -3.60 -14.95
N ILE A 12 30.59 -4.59 -14.68
CA ILE A 12 29.19 -4.35 -14.32
C ILE A 12 29.24 -3.90 -12.86
N THR A 13 29.36 -2.61 -12.63
CA THR A 13 28.98 -2.02 -11.35
C THR A 13 27.46 -1.98 -11.30
N SER A 14 26.85 -3.05 -10.78
CA SER A 14 25.50 -3.00 -10.27
C SER A 14 25.50 -2.01 -9.10
N VAL A 15 25.09 -0.78 -9.37
CA VAL A 15 24.73 0.17 -8.32
C VAL A 15 23.33 -0.25 -7.88
N ILE A 16 23.27 -1.20 -6.95
CA ILE A 16 22.09 -1.34 -6.10
C ILE A 16 22.08 -0.05 -5.28
N VAL A 17 21.21 0.89 -5.66
CA VAL A 17 20.83 1.97 -4.75
C VAL A 17 20.02 1.27 -3.67
N LEU A 18 20.69 0.84 -2.60
CA LEU A 18 20.02 0.52 -1.36
C LEU A 18 19.47 1.86 -0.89
N LEU A 19 18.19 2.13 -1.16
CA LEU A 19 17.45 3.13 -0.41
C LEU A 19 17.58 2.70 1.05
N ALA A 20 18.35 3.45 1.81
CA ALA A 20 18.43 3.25 3.25
C ALA A 20 17.11 3.76 3.83
N ILE A 21 16.07 2.94 3.73
CA ILE A 21 14.88 3.06 4.56
C ILE A 21 15.42 2.88 5.98
N ALA A 22 15.49 3.98 6.73
CA ALA A 22 15.77 3.87 8.15
C ALA A 22 14.62 3.04 8.74
N PRO A 23 14.89 1.95 9.48
CA PRO A 23 13.80 1.18 10.10
C PRO A 23 12.95 2.14 10.96
N VAL A 24 11.63 2.01 10.92
CA VAL A 24 10.67 2.82 11.70
C VAL A 24 11.04 2.92 13.18
N MET A 25 11.69 1.88 13.74
CA MET A 25 12.31 1.92 15.08
C MET A 25 13.29 3.09 15.33
N ALA A 26 13.85 3.70 14.29
CA ALA A 26 14.73 4.87 14.36
C ALA A 26 13.96 6.21 14.38
N GLN A 27 12.70 6.26 13.94
CA GLN A 27 11.86 7.46 13.98
C GLN A 27 11.59 7.88 15.43
N ASP A 28 11.13 6.96 16.29
CA ASP A 28 10.75 7.27 17.67
C ASP A 28 11.95 7.54 18.60
N ALA A 29 13.14 7.04 18.25
CA ALA A 29 14.37 7.25 19.02
C ALA A 29 15.04 8.61 18.75
N ALA A 30 14.70 9.29 17.64
CA ALA A 30 15.33 10.53 17.21
C ALA A 30 14.77 11.80 17.91
N GLY A 31 13.66 11.65 18.65
CA GLY A 31 12.99 12.72 19.37
C GLY A 31 12.08 13.58 18.48
N ASN A 32 10.96 14.04 19.05
CA ASN A 32 9.95 14.81 18.34
C ASN A 32 10.42 16.25 18.11
N MET A 33 10.12 16.83 16.94
CA MET A 33 10.45 18.24 16.70
C MET A 33 9.50 19.17 17.47
N ILE A 34 8.25 18.75 17.66
CA ILE A 34 7.27 19.45 18.48
C ILE A 34 7.04 18.74 19.82
N SER A 35 6.63 19.51 20.84
CA SER A 35 6.22 18.95 22.13
C SER A 35 4.89 18.19 22.01
N LEU A 36 4.71 17.13 22.79
CA LEU A 36 3.41 16.44 22.91
C LEU A 36 2.32 17.30 23.59
N ASP A 37 2.69 18.42 24.22
CA ASP A 37 1.74 19.43 24.71
C ASP A 37 1.21 20.36 23.59
N HIS A 38 1.73 20.25 22.37
CA HIS A 38 1.26 21.03 21.22
C HIS A 38 -0.20 20.68 20.90
N PRO A 39 -1.09 21.64 20.59
CA PRO A 39 -2.52 21.37 20.36
C PRO A 39 -2.80 20.42 19.19
N LEU A 40 -1.84 20.27 18.27
CA LEU A 40 -1.94 19.38 17.11
C LEU A 40 -0.95 18.20 17.15
N ALA A 41 -0.38 17.88 18.33
CA ALA A 41 0.57 16.78 18.48
C ALA A 41 -0.03 15.43 18.05
N ALA A 42 -1.34 15.23 18.26
CA ALA A 42 -2.06 14.04 17.82
C ALA A 42 -1.95 13.75 16.32
N PHE A 43 -1.80 14.78 15.48
CA PHE A 43 -1.76 14.63 14.02
C PHE A 43 -0.35 14.73 13.45
N LEU A 44 0.54 15.48 14.10
CA LEU A 44 1.91 15.71 13.63
C LEU A 44 2.89 14.64 14.15
N GLU A 45 2.63 14.09 15.34
CA GLU A 45 3.45 13.08 16.04
C GLU A 45 2.56 11.92 16.50
N SER A 46 1.70 11.41 15.60
CA SER A 46 0.54 10.57 15.93
C SER A 46 0.91 9.36 16.78
N ARG A 47 2.00 8.66 16.44
CA ARG A 47 2.50 7.49 17.18
C ARG A 47 2.94 7.87 18.60
N ALA A 48 3.85 8.84 18.72
CA ALA A 48 4.35 9.29 20.02
C ALA A 48 3.24 9.87 20.92
N TYR A 49 2.29 10.61 20.35
CA TYR A 49 1.14 11.13 21.09
C TYR A 49 0.21 10.00 21.53
N GLY A 50 -0.15 9.07 20.64
CA GLY A 50 -0.96 7.90 20.97
C GLY A 50 -0.36 7.05 22.09
N ALA A 51 0.93 6.75 22.02
CA ALA A 51 1.64 6.00 23.05
C ALA A 51 1.62 6.74 24.41
N SER A 52 1.78 8.08 24.39
CA SER A 52 1.69 8.90 25.61
C SER A 52 0.29 8.90 26.25
N MET A 53 -0.74 8.64 25.44
CA MET A 53 -2.14 8.49 25.88
C MET A 53 -2.48 7.04 26.29
N GLY A 54 -1.55 6.10 26.11
CA GLY A 54 -1.67 4.70 26.51
C GLY A 54 -2.29 3.79 25.44
N ALA A 55 -2.24 4.15 24.17
CA ALA A 55 -2.52 3.22 23.07
C ALA A 55 -1.35 2.23 22.91
N THR A 56 -1.64 1.05 22.34
CA THR A 56 -0.64 -0.02 22.19
C THR A 56 0.26 0.27 20.99
N ALA A 57 1.58 0.24 21.21
CA ALA A 57 2.62 0.49 20.21
C ALA A 57 3.53 -0.74 20.05
N GLU A 58 2.91 -1.88 19.79
CA GLU A 58 3.60 -3.18 19.76
C GLU A 58 3.40 -3.96 18.46
N PHE A 59 2.47 -3.52 17.61
CA PHE A 59 2.23 -4.15 16.32
C PHE A 59 3.47 -4.00 15.42
N ASN A 60 3.63 -4.93 14.49
CA ASN A 60 4.80 -4.98 13.62
C ASN A 60 4.37 -5.35 12.21
N LYS A 61 4.63 -4.47 11.24
CA LYS A 61 4.29 -4.63 9.83
C LYS A 61 2.79 -4.73 9.59
N MET A 62 2.03 -3.74 10.07
CA MET A 62 0.60 -3.62 9.76
C MET A 62 0.45 -3.05 8.36
N GLU A 63 0.10 -3.92 7.43
CA GLU A 63 -0.02 -3.59 6.02
C GLU A 63 -1.49 -3.23 5.67
N TRP A 64 -2.01 -3.71 4.53
CA TRP A 64 -3.31 -3.24 4.05
C TRP A 64 -4.47 -3.62 4.96
N VAL A 65 -5.48 -2.75 4.92
CA VAL A 65 -6.80 -2.96 5.50
C VAL A 65 -7.84 -3.05 4.38
N ALA A 66 -8.83 -3.93 4.53
CA ALA A 66 -10.02 -3.94 3.69
C ALA A 66 -11.29 -3.89 4.55
N VAL A 67 -12.30 -3.15 4.07
CA VAL A 67 -13.62 -3.06 4.71
C VAL A 67 -14.67 -3.66 3.80
N ASP A 68 -15.30 -4.73 4.28
CA ASP A 68 -16.49 -5.32 3.69
C ASP A 68 -17.73 -4.64 4.28
N ASN A 69 -18.15 -3.56 3.63
CA ASN A 69 -19.34 -2.79 4.01
C ASN A 69 -20.64 -3.61 3.90
N ALA A 70 -20.68 -4.66 3.08
CA ALA A 70 -21.89 -5.47 2.91
C ALA A 70 -22.10 -6.42 4.10
N ASN A 71 -21.00 -6.92 4.67
CA ASN A 71 -21.01 -7.87 5.79
C ASN A 71 -20.59 -7.26 7.13
N MET A 72 -20.31 -5.95 7.18
CA MET A 72 -19.82 -5.22 8.36
C MET A 72 -18.58 -5.86 8.95
N ARG A 73 -17.55 -6.04 8.11
CA ARG A 73 -16.27 -6.65 8.52
C ARG A 73 -15.06 -5.84 8.08
N MET A 74 -14.02 -5.92 8.88
CA MET A 74 -12.68 -5.44 8.56
C MET A 74 -11.73 -6.65 8.40
N TYR A 75 -10.77 -6.52 7.50
CA TYR A 75 -9.63 -7.42 7.37
C TYR A 75 -8.35 -6.58 7.49
N LEU A 76 -7.39 -7.04 8.27
CA LEU A 76 -6.12 -6.35 8.48
C LEU A 76 -4.99 -7.35 8.32
N VAL A 77 -4.00 -6.95 7.54
CA VAL A 77 -2.80 -7.75 7.28
C VAL A 77 -1.70 -7.40 8.29
N MET A 78 -0.99 -8.44 8.73
CA MET A 78 0.29 -8.30 9.42
C MET A 78 1.32 -9.12 8.64
N SER A 79 2.23 -8.46 7.94
CA SER A 79 3.20 -9.14 7.06
C SER A 79 4.21 -9.96 7.87
N ASP A 80 4.56 -9.52 9.09
CA ASP A 80 5.51 -10.22 9.95
C ASP A 80 5.14 -10.12 11.43
N VAL A 81 4.98 -11.25 12.12
CA VAL A 81 4.70 -11.28 13.57
C VAL A 81 6.01 -11.58 14.30
N THR A 82 6.79 -10.53 14.54
CA THR A 82 8.05 -10.57 15.28
C THR A 82 8.19 -9.32 16.16
N GLY A 83 9.37 -9.10 16.75
CA GLY A 83 9.66 -7.90 17.52
C GLY A 83 8.83 -7.83 18.81
N ALA A 84 8.31 -6.63 19.10
CA ALA A 84 7.55 -6.34 20.32
C ALA A 84 6.36 -7.30 20.51
N MET A 85 5.70 -7.74 19.43
CA MET A 85 4.60 -8.71 19.52
C MET A 85 4.98 -10.06 20.15
N THR A 86 6.28 -10.39 20.20
CA THR A 86 6.78 -11.74 20.50
C THR A 86 7.84 -11.79 21.60
N ASP A 87 8.19 -10.63 22.18
CA ASP A 87 9.29 -10.53 23.15
C ASP A 87 8.89 -10.95 24.58
N GLY A 88 7.59 -11.09 24.83
CA GLY A 88 7.03 -11.51 26.12
C GLY A 88 6.76 -10.38 27.11
N GLU A 89 6.87 -9.13 26.68
CA GLU A 89 6.57 -7.94 27.45
C GLU A 89 5.28 -7.25 26.93
N GLY A 90 4.81 -6.22 27.63
CA GLY A 90 3.69 -5.37 27.16
C GLY A 90 2.30 -6.03 27.10
N GLU A 91 1.45 -5.56 26.20
CA GLU A 91 0.07 -5.98 26.00
C GLU A 91 -0.07 -7.13 24.98
N ILE A 92 0.93 -7.31 24.10
CA ILE A 92 0.95 -8.34 23.05
C ILE A 92 2.09 -9.34 23.30
N SER A 93 1.75 -10.61 23.44
CA SER A 93 2.67 -11.74 23.58
C SER A 93 2.16 -12.95 22.80
N VAL A 94 2.41 -12.97 21.50
CA VAL A 94 2.03 -14.06 20.59
C VAL A 94 3.25 -14.87 20.13
N ASP A 95 3.01 -16.06 19.59
CA ASP A 95 4.07 -16.90 19.00
C ASP A 95 4.66 -16.23 17.75
N GLU A 96 5.98 -16.32 17.57
CA GLU A 96 6.66 -15.80 16.36
C GLU A 96 6.09 -16.43 15.08
N ASN A 97 5.72 -15.60 14.11
CA ASN A 97 5.30 -16.04 12.79
C ASN A 97 5.88 -15.14 11.67
N ARG A 98 6.94 -15.66 11.05
CA ARG A 98 7.67 -15.02 9.95
C ARG A 98 7.00 -15.10 8.58
N CYS A 99 5.88 -15.82 8.49
CA CYS A 99 5.08 -15.92 7.27
C CYS A 99 3.85 -15.02 7.31
N GLY A 100 3.68 -14.21 8.37
CA GLY A 100 2.59 -13.26 8.52
C GLY A 100 1.20 -13.89 8.71
N ILE A 101 0.20 -13.03 8.82
CA ILE A 101 -1.16 -13.39 9.21
C ILE A 101 -2.15 -12.35 8.69
N VAL A 102 -3.34 -12.81 8.31
CA VAL A 102 -4.51 -11.95 8.09
C VAL A 102 -5.43 -12.08 9.29
N TYR A 103 -5.84 -10.95 9.87
CA TYR A 103 -6.86 -10.86 10.89
C TYR A 103 -8.20 -10.42 10.30
N TYR A 104 -9.29 -10.70 11.01
CA TYR A 104 -10.61 -10.12 10.74
C TYR A 104 -11.23 -9.55 12.01
N ALA A 105 -12.13 -8.58 11.83
CA ALA A 105 -12.96 -8.03 12.89
C ALA A 105 -14.39 -7.83 12.40
N ASP A 106 -15.37 -8.18 13.23
CA ASP A 106 -16.76 -7.75 13.00
C ASP A 106 -16.90 -6.28 13.45
N MET A 107 -17.60 -5.48 12.66
CA MET A 107 -17.83 -4.06 12.92
C MET A 107 -19.18 -3.83 13.60
N ALA A 108 -19.22 -2.85 14.51
CA ALA A 108 -20.44 -2.31 15.07
C ALA A 108 -21.14 -1.35 14.08
N GLU A 109 -22.33 -0.87 14.44
CA GLU A 109 -23.13 0.04 13.60
C GLU A 109 -22.43 1.39 13.31
N ASP A 110 -21.53 1.81 14.20
CA ASP A 110 -20.68 2.99 14.04
C ASP A 110 -19.34 2.68 13.36
N TYR A 111 -19.24 1.51 12.72
CA TYR A 111 -18.06 0.96 12.06
C TYR A 111 -16.84 0.78 12.97
N SER A 112 -17.01 0.90 14.29
CA SER A 112 -15.95 0.56 15.25
C SER A 112 -15.76 -0.95 15.32
N ILE A 113 -14.51 -1.37 15.59
CA ILE A 113 -14.18 -2.77 15.91
C ILE A 113 -13.81 -2.87 17.39
N SER A 114 -14.20 -3.98 18.02
CA SER A 114 -13.90 -4.26 19.43
C SER A 114 -13.03 -5.50 19.64
N GLU A 115 -12.92 -6.36 18.63
CA GLU A 115 -12.10 -7.56 18.68
C GLU A 115 -11.44 -7.81 17.32
N LEU A 116 -10.18 -8.24 17.34
CA LEU A 116 -9.41 -8.62 16.15
C LEU A 116 -8.95 -10.08 16.28
N HIS A 117 -9.38 -10.92 15.34
CA HIS A 117 -9.25 -12.39 15.39
C HIS A 117 -8.41 -12.91 14.21
N PRO A 118 -7.51 -13.89 14.41
CA PRO A 118 -6.85 -14.60 13.32
C PRO A 118 -7.83 -15.15 12.28
N LEU A 119 -7.55 -14.93 10.99
CA LEU A 119 -8.29 -15.48 9.86
C LEU A 119 -7.47 -16.52 9.09
N VAL A 120 -6.33 -16.09 8.54
CA VAL A 120 -5.42 -16.94 7.76
C VAL A 120 -4.03 -16.78 8.32
N VAL A 121 -3.46 -17.85 8.85
CA VAL A 121 -2.11 -17.86 9.45
C VAL A 121 -1.12 -18.44 8.43
N GLY A 122 -0.10 -17.67 8.06
CA GLY A 122 0.92 -18.10 7.11
C GLY A 122 1.83 -19.22 7.63
N GLY A 123 2.58 -19.83 6.70
CA GLY A 123 3.58 -20.85 7.00
C GLY A 123 3.11 -22.31 6.88
N PRO A 124 3.82 -23.28 7.48
CA PRO A 124 4.93 -23.12 8.43
C PRO A 124 6.20 -22.52 7.82
N PHE A 125 7.02 -21.88 8.66
CA PHE A 125 8.33 -21.33 8.29
C PHE A 125 9.47 -22.34 8.52
N ASN A 126 10.37 -22.46 7.55
CA ASN A 126 11.61 -23.23 7.60
C ASN A 126 12.80 -22.34 7.20
N PRO A 127 13.72 -21.99 8.12
CA PRO A 127 14.85 -21.11 7.82
C PRO A 127 15.80 -21.69 6.76
N ASP A 128 15.87 -23.02 6.63
CA ASP A 128 16.69 -23.73 5.66
C ASP A 128 15.96 -23.99 4.32
N GLY A 129 14.73 -23.48 4.16
CA GLY A 129 13.84 -23.76 3.02
C GLY A 129 14.08 -22.92 1.76
N ALA A 130 15.10 -22.06 1.73
CA ALA A 130 15.29 -21.11 0.63
C ALA A 130 15.26 -21.78 -0.78
N PRO A 131 14.61 -21.15 -1.79
CA PRO A 131 13.96 -19.84 -1.73
C PRO A 131 12.59 -19.84 -1.05
N ASN A 132 11.96 -21.00 -0.86
CA ASN A 132 10.62 -21.14 -0.29
C ASN A 132 10.67 -21.49 1.20
N ARG A 133 10.93 -20.48 2.04
CA ARG A 133 11.00 -20.67 3.50
C ARG A 133 9.62 -20.86 4.13
N CYS A 134 8.57 -20.26 3.57
CA CYS A 134 7.20 -20.56 3.94
C CYS A 134 6.66 -21.70 3.04
N ASP A 135 5.66 -22.44 3.52
CA ASP A 135 5.02 -23.49 2.72
C ASP A 135 4.35 -22.86 1.50
N VAL A 136 4.79 -23.25 0.31
CA VAL A 136 4.30 -22.76 -0.98
C VAL A 136 2.79 -22.97 -1.19
N ASN A 137 2.13 -23.81 -0.38
CA ASN A 137 0.68 -24.04 -0.41
C ASN A 137 -0.10 -23.25 0.66
N ASN A 138 0.52 -22.25 1.27
CA ASN A 138 -0.10 -21.32 2.20
C ASN A 138 0.42 -19.90 1.94
N ILE A 139 -0.16 -18.89 2.58
CA ILE A 139 0.30 -17.50 2.45
C ILE A 139 1.69 -17.30 3.10
N SER A 140 2.43 -16.33 2.59
CA SER A 140 3.73 -15.89 3.12
C SER A 140 3.88 -14.38 3.02
N ASN A 141 4.12 -13.72 4.15
CA ASN A 141 4.21 -12.27 4.29
C ASN A 141 3.13 -11.58 3.44
N PRO A 142 1.84 -11.86 3.73
CA PRO A 142 0.77 -11.12 3.07
C PRO A 142 1.07 -9.63 3.27
N ASP A 143 0.96 -8.90 2.18
CA ASP A 143 1.11 -7.45 2.16
C ASP A 143 -0.28 -6.85 2.08
N GLY A 144 -0.99 -7.17 1.00
CA GLY A 144 -2.30 -6.59 0.79
C GLY A 144 -3.48 -7.53 0.92
N VAL A 145 -4.65 -6.90 1.13
CA VAL A 145 -5.94 -7.55 1.23
C VAL A 145 -7.02 -6.75 0.49
N ALA A 146 -7.93 -7.45 -0.17
CA ALA A 146 -9.11 -6.89 -0.80
C ALA A 146 -10.34 -7.80 -0.59
N VAL A 147 -11.55 -7.25 -0.74
CA VAL A 147 -12.79 -8.01 -0.63
C VAL A 147 -13.63 -7.81 -1.88
N ASP A 148 -14.13 -8.90 -2.45
CA ASP A 148 -15.05 -8.84 -3.60
C ASP A 148 -16.53 -8.76 -3.18
N ALA A 149 -17.43 -8.57 -4.15
CA ALA A 149 -18.85 -8.42 -3.86
C ALA A 149 -19.52 -9.69 -3.28
N MET A 150 -18.84 -10.83 -3.29
CA MET A 150 -19.30 -12.08 -2.67
C MET A 150 -18.82 -12.23 -1.21
N GLY A 151 -18.01 -11.29 -0.71
CA GLY A 151 -17.37 -11.38 0.61
C GLY A 151 -16.18 -12.35 0.64
N ARG A 152 -15.61 -12.69 -0.52
CA ARG A 152 -14.35 -13.46 -0.56
C ARG A 152 -13.19 -12.50 -0.36
N VAL A 153 -12.18 -12.98 0.37
CA VAL A 153 -11.02 -12.20 0.79
C VAL A 153 -9.85 -12.56 -0.13
N TRP A 154 -9.37 -11.57 -0.88
CA TRP A 154 -8.20 -11.68 -1.73
C TRP A 154 -6.98 -11.25 -0.93
N ILE A 155 -5.93 -12.07 -0.91
CA ILE A 155 -4.71 -11.87 -0.13
C ILE A 155 -3.54 -11.95 -1.09
N PHE A 156 -2.60 -11.02 -1.02
CA PHE A 156 -1.48 -10.97 -1.95
C PHE A 156 -0.18 -10.66 -1.22
N GLU A 157 0.92 -11.19 -1.76
CA GLU A 157 2.19 -11.30 -1.05
C GLU A 157 3.22 -10.27 -1.50
N ASP A 158 3.94 -9.71 -0.52
CA ASP A 158 5.34 -9.29 -0.66
C ASP A 158 6.21 -10.13 0.29
N THR A 159 6.88 -11.12 -0.27
CA THR A 159 7.72 -12.03 0.49
C THR A 159 9.06 -12.34 -0.16
N GLY A 160 10.10 -12.34 0.67
CA GLY A 160 11.38 -13.00 0.39
C GLY A 160 11.40 -14.50 0.72
N SER A 161 10.25 -15.08 1.09
CA SER A 161 10.10 -16.46 1.57
C SER A 161 9.29 -17.36 0.63
N HIS A 162 8.84 -16.85 -0.52
CA HIS A 162 8.46 -17.60 -1.72
C HIS A 162 9.33 -17.14 -2.90
N HIS A 163 9.54 -18.02 -3.88
CA HIS A 163 10.27 -17.64 -5.10
C HIS A 163 9.49 -16.65 -5.98
N ASN A 164 8.18 -16.86 -6.10
CA ASN A 164 7.25 -15.96 -6.77
C ASN A 164 6.20 -15.56 -5.73
N ASN A 165 5.90 -14.27 -5.65
CA ASN A 165 4.79 -13.78 -4.84
C ASN A 165 3.45 -14.20 -5.46
N MET A 166 2.50 -14.59 -4.60
CA MET A 166 1.25 -15.22 -5.01
C MET A 166 0.03 -14.37 -4.66
N ILE A 167 -1.05 -14.62 -5.41
CA ILE A 167 -2.40 -14.11 -5.12
C ILE A 167 -3.22 -15.29 -4.63
N TRP A 168 -3.85 -15.12 -3.48
CA TRP A 168 -4.73 -16.09 -2.84
C TRP A 168 -6.14 -15.54 -2.75
N MET A 169 -7.12 -16.44 -2.75
CA MET A 169 -8.50 -16.12 -2.40
C MET A 169 -8.92 -17.05 -1.27
N TYR A 170 -9.30 -16.46 -0.15
CA TYR A 170 -9.95 -17.11 0.98
C TYR A 170 -11.46 -16.92 0.90
N ASN A 171 -12.22 -18.00 0.98
CA ASN A 171 -13.67 -17.97 1.01
C ASN A 171 -14.18 -18.21 2.44
N PRO A 172 -14.70 -17.19 3.15
CA PRO A 172 -15.21 -17.38 4.51
C PRO A 172 -16.36 -18.38 4.64
N ALA A 173 -17.10 -18.65 3.55
CA ALA A 173 -18.26 -19.54 3.58
C ALA A 173 -17.88 -21.02 3.75
N ASP A 174 -16.75 -21.45 3.18
CA ASP A 174 -16.26 -22.84 3.24
C ASP A 174 -14.84 -22.98 3.80
N GLN A 175 -14.21 -21.85 4.15
CA GLN A 175 -12.85 -21.74 4.68
C GLN A 175 -11.77 -22.25 3.72
N SER A 176 -12.07 -22.34 2.42
CA SER A 176 -11.07 -22.69 1.42
C SER A 176 -10.13 -21.51 1.15
N LEU A 177 -8.84 -21.84 0.99
CA LEU A 177 -7.81 -20.94 0.49
C LEU A 177 -7.31 -21.53 -0.82
N LYS A 178 -7.41 -20.77 -1.92
CA LYS A 178 -6.97 -21.19 -3.26
C LYS A 178 -5.98 -20.20 -3.83
N ARG A 179 -4.89 -20.69 -4.43
CA ARG A 179 -3.99 -19.84 -5.22
C ARG A 179 -4.67 -19.44 -6.52
N PHE A 180 -4.91 -18.14 -6.71
CA PHE A 180 -5.45 -17.58 -7.94
C PHE A 180 -4.35 -17.23 -8.93
N GLY A 181 -3.23 -16.66 -8.49
CA GLY A 181 -2.21 -16.16 -9.42
C GLY A 181 -0.85 -16.00 -8.80
N TYR A 182 0.10 -15.53 -9.60
CA TYR A 182 1.45 -15.19 -9.19
C TYR A 182 2.07 -14.15 -10.14
N VAL A 183 3.07 -13.43 -9.63
CA VAL A 183 3.88 -12.46 -10.38
C VAL A 183 5.28 -13.04 -10.69
N PRO A 184 5.99 -12.50 -11.70
CA PRO A 184 7.33 -12.97 -12.08
C PRO A 184 8.36 -12.88 -10.93
N SER A 185 9.46 -13.61 -11.04
CA SER A 185 10.51 -13.67 -10.02
C SER A 185 11.02 -12.27 -9.64
N GLY A 186 11.19 -12.05 -8.34
CA GLY A 186 11.66 -10.78 -7.78
C GLY A 186 10.61 -9.66 -7.75
N ALA A 187 9.41 -9.89 -8.30
CA ALA A 187 8.28 -8.99 -8.09
C ALA A 187 7.47 -9.39 -6.87
N GLU A 188 6.83 -8.41 -6.28
CA GLU A 188 5.70 -8.56 -5.37
C GLU A 188 4.38 -8.29 -6.11
N VAL A 189 3.29 -8.75 -5.50
CA VAL A 189 1.96 -8.43 -5.98
C VAL A 189 1.48 -7.19 -5.23
N THR A 190 1.06 -6.18 -5.96
CA THR A 190 0.46 -4.98 -5.37
C THR A 190 -0.67 -4.45 -6.25
N GLY A 191 -1.40 -3.44 -5.79
CA GLY A 191 -2.47 -2.80 -6.53
C GLY A 191 -3.61 -3.74 -6.90
N PHE A 192 -3.81 -4.83 -6.14
CA PHE A 192 -4.90 -5.75 -6.41
C PHE A 192 -6.23 -5.06 -6.12
N TYR A 193 -7.04 -4.84 -7.16
CA TYR A 193 -8.30 -4.13 -7.06
C TYR A 193 -9.40 -4.88 -7.79
N VAL A 194 -10.51 -5.15 -7.08
CA VAL A 194 -11.73 -5.71 -7.65
C VAL A 194 -12.73 -4.59 -7.91
N ALA A 195 -12.95 -4.27 -9.18
CA ALA A 195 -13.94 -3.28 -9.57
C ALA A 195 -15.36 -3.75 -9.25
N LYS A 196 -16.30 -2.79 -9.14
CA LYS A 196 -17.72 -3.08 -8.88
C LYS A 196 -18.35 -4.04 -9.90
N ASP A 197 -17.85 -4.05 -11.14
CA ASP A 197 -18.33 -4.97 -12.18
C ASP A 197 -17.65 -6.36 -12.15
N GLY A 198 -16.68 -6.57 -11.25
CA GLY A 198 -15.92 -7.81 -11.07
C GLY A 198 -14.63 -7.85 -11.87
N THR A 199 -14.25 -6.78 -12.57
CA THR A 199 -12.94 -6.67 -13.23
C THR A 199 -11.82 -6.66 -12.18
N VAL A 200 -10.74 -7.40 -12.43
CA VAL A 200 -9.56 -7.46 -11.56
C VAL A 200 -8.39 -6.71 -12.19
N PHE A 201 -7.85 -5.74 -11.47
CA PHE A 201 -6.56 -5.09 -11.76
C PHE A 201 -5.53 -5.51 -10.72
N PHE A 202 -4.26 -5.62 -11.11
CA PHE A 202 -3.13 -5.89 -10.20
C PHE A 202 -1.82 -5.57 -10.90
N ASN A 203 -0.74 -5.45 -10.11
CA ASN A 203 0.58 -5.09 -10.60
C ASN A 203 1.61 -6.17 -10.31
N ALA A 204 2.73 -6.10 -11.03
CA ALA A 204 3.97 -6.71 -10.61
C ALA A 204 4.95 -5.57 -10.32
N GLN A 205 5.22 -5.33 -9.03
CA GLN A 205 6.16 -4.31 -8.58
C GLN A 205 7.60 -4.81 -8.79
N HIS A 206 8.52 -3.92 -9.19
CA HIS A 206 9.98 -4.16 -9.24
C HIS A 206 10.50 -5.56 -9.67
N PRO A 207 10.00 -6.18 -10.75
CA PRO A 207 10.47 -7.52 -11.15
C PRO A 207 11.96 -7.55 -11.49
N ASP A 208 12.58 -8.72 -11.34
CA ASP A 208 13.96 -8.94 -11.79
C ASP A 208 14.08 -8.60 -13.30
N ALA A 209 15.06 -7.77 -13.65
CA ALA A 209 15.30 -7.32 -15.02
C ALA A 209 15.68 -8.47 -16.00
N THR A 210 15.94 -9.68 -15.49
CA THR A 210 16.23 -10.90 -16.28
C THR A 210 14.99 -11.70 -16.67
N ASN A 211 13.80 -11.33 -16.18
CA ASN A 211 12.53 -11.93 -16.57
C ASN A 211 12.22 -11.77 -18.07
N LEU A 212 11.21 -12.50 -18.55
CA LEU A 212 10.80 -12.40 -19.95
C LEU A 212 10.02 -11.10 -20.18
N TYR A 213 10.27 -10.43 -21.31
CA TYR A 213 9.46 -9.28 -21.70
C TYR A 213 7.96 -9.68 -21.81
N PRO A 214 7.01 -8.87 -21.30
CA PRO A 214 7.18 -7.51 -20.76
C PRO A 214 7.55 -7.41 -19.26
N PHE A 215 7.61 -8.54 -18.56
CA PHE A 215 7.75 -8.69 -17.10
C PHE A 215 9.15 -8.43 -16.54
N ASN A 216 10.02 -7.78 -17.30
CA ASN A 216 11.37 -7.38 -16.90
C ASN A 216 11.45 -5.91 -16.45
N ALA A 217 10.29 -5.30 -16.19
CA ALA A 217 10.08 -4.01 -15.52
C ALA A 217 8.67 -4.02 -14.91
N GLY A 218 8.38 -3.05 -14.04
CA GLY A 218 7.07 -2.93 -13.41
C GLY A 218 5.94 -2.89 -14.45
N VAL A 219 4.87 -3.64 -14.21
CA VAL A 219 3.71 -3.72 -15.12
C VAL A 219 2.41 -3.61 -14.36
N VAL A 220 1.43 -2.94 -14.99
CA VAL A 220 0.04 -2.86 -14.55
C VAL A 220 -0.79 -3.78 -15.43
N MET A 221 -1.61 -4.61 -14.82
CA MET A 221 -2.34 -5.70 -15.48
C MET A 221 -3.82 -5.65 -15.18
N VAL A 222 -4.58 -6.24 -16.10
CA VAL A 222 -6.01 -6.54 -15.95
C VAL A 222 -6.28 -7.98 -16.37
N VAL A 223 -7.21 -8.65 -15.69
CA VAL A 223 -7.62 -10.02 -16.05
C VAL A 223 -8.86 -9.98 -16.93
N ASN A 224 -8.72 -10.39 -18.19
CA ASN A 224 -9.83 -10.53 -19.13
C ASN A 224 -10.49 -11.91 -18.99
N GLY A 225 -11.80 -11.98 -19.22
CA GLY A 225 -12.54 -13.25 -19.27
C GLY A 225 -12.72 -13.96 -17.92
N PHE A 226 -12.45 -13.26 -16.81
CA PHE A 226 -12.77 -13.68 -15.46
C PHE A 226 -13.51 -12.55 -14.74
N ASN A 227 -14.56 -12.91 -14.00
CA ASN A 227 -15.34 -11.98 -13.20
C ASN A 227 -15.28 -12.36 -11.72
N ALA A 228 -14.56 -11.56 -10.92
CA ALA A 228 -14.37 -11.80 -9.49
C ALA A 228 -15.64 -11.65 -8.64
N ASN A 229 -16.80 -11.31 -9.21
CA ASN A 229 -18.06 -11.27 -8.48
C ASN A 229 -18.96 -12.48 -8.77
N THR A 230 -18.60 -13.34 -9.72
CA THR A 230 -19.48 -14.42 -10.17
C THR A 230 -18.77 -15.74 -10.48
N ASP A 231 -17.51 -15.70 -10.88
CA ASP A 231 -16.78 -16.88 -11.31
C ASP A 231 -16.08 -17.58 -10.13
N ASP A 232 -15.97 -18.90 -10.24
CA ASP A 232 -15.10 -19.75 -9.43
C ASP A 232 -13.93 -20.24 -10.29
N PHE A 233 -12.90 -20.77 -9.66
CA PHE A 233 -11.70 -21.27 -10.34
C PHE A 233 -11.09 -22.46 -9.59
N GLU A 234 -10.34 -23.25 -10.34
CA GLU A 234 -9.44 -24.26 -9.78
C GLU A 234 -8.10 -23.62 -9.51
N GLU A 235 -7.47 -23.97 -8.40
CA GLU A 235 -6.18 -23.43 -8.01
C GLU A 235 -5.12 -23.63 -9.12
N ILE A 236 -4.36 -22.56 -9.42
CA ILE A 236 -3.19 -22.65 -10.28
C ILE A 236 -2.01 -23.29 -9.53
N ALA A 237 -1.23 -24.13 -10.21
CA ALA A 237 -0.03 -24.75 -9.62
C ALA A 237 1.06 -23.71 -9.29
N VAL A 238 1.96 -24.07 -8.37
CA VAL A 238 3.19 -23.31 -8.12
C VAL A 238 4.01 -23.20 -9.42
N PRO A 239 4.47 -22.00 -9.82
CA PRO A 239 5.23 -21.84 -11.05
C PRO A 239 6.60 -22.51 -10.99
N GLU A 240 7.01 -23.16 -12.09
CA GLU A 240 8.31 -23.78 -12.27
C GLU A 240 8.93 -23.41 -13.62
N GLY A 241 10.26 -23.33 -13.68
CA GLY A 241 10.99 -23.05 -14.92
C GLY A 241 10.61 -21.69 -15.52
N ASP A 242 10.37 -21.63 -16.83
CA ASP A 242 10.06 -20.37 -17.52
C ASP A 242 8.75 -19.71 -17.01
N ALA A 243 7.85 -20.46 -16.36
CA ALA A 243 6.65 -19.91 -15.76
C ALA A 243 6.94 -18.97 -14.58
N GLN A 244 8.11 -19.11 -13.94
CA GLN A 244 8.54 -18.22 -12.86
C GLN A 244 8.92 -16.82 -13.38
N LEU A 245 9.19 -16.69 -14.68
CA LEU A 245 9.68 -15.44 -15.30
C LEU A 245 8.55 -14.56 -15.88
N VAL A 246 7.29 -14.92 -15.63
CA VAL A 246 6.09 -14.25 -16.13
C VAL A 246 4.99 -14.25 -15.07
N ALA A 247 3.95 -13.44 -15.23
CA ALA A 247 2.74 -13.51 -14.40
C ALA A 247 1.78 -14.61 -14.88
N GLY A 248 0.99 -15.17 -13.97
CA GLY A 248 -0.02 -16.19 -14.28
C GLY A 248 -1.26 -16.10 -13.40
N VAL A 249 -2.42 -16.50 -13.94
CA VAL A 249 -3.72 -16.57 -13.23
C VAL A 249 -4.43 -17.89 -13.53
N ALA A 250 -5.23 -18.34 -12.56
CA ALA A 250 -5.99 -19.58 -12.58
C ALA A 250 -7.17 -19.54 -13.56
N ALA A 251 -7.74 -18.37 -13.78
CA ALA A 251 -8.85 -18.15 -14.68
C ALA A 251 -8.74 -16.79 -15.37
N GLY A 252 -9.18 -16.74 -16.63
CA GLY A 252 -9.04 -15.57 -17.49
C GLY A 252 -7.67 -15.48 -18.18
N GLU A 253 -7.39 -14.33 -18.79
CA GLU A 253 -6.16 -14.02 -19.50
C GLU A 253 -5.60 -12.68 -19.02
N ILE A 254 -4.31 -12.65 -18.66
CA ILE A 254 -3.62 -11.42 -18.28
C ILE A 254 -3.42 -10.55 -19.52
N GLN A 255 -3.85 -9.30 -19.41
CA GLN A 255 -3.46 -8.23 -20.31
C GLN A 255 -2.59 -7.22 -19.55
N VAL A 256 -1.40 -6.93 -20.06
CA VAL A 256 -0.58 -5.80 -19.60
C VAL A 256 -1.14 -4.52 -20.22
N ILE A 257 -1.63 -3.61 -19.38
CA ILE A 257 -2.19 -2.32 -19.82
C ILE A 257 -1.14 -1.21 -19.79
N ALA A 258 -0.16 -1.30 -18.89
CA ALA A 258 0.95 -0.37 -18.86
C ALA A 258 2.23 -1.05 -18.39
N ARG A 259 3.36 -0.53 -18.84
CA ARG A 259 4.69 -0.98 -18.44
C ARG A 259 5.53 0.25 -18.11
N VAL A 260 6.24 0.20 -16.99
CA VAL A 260 7.14 1.28 -16.61
C VAL A 260 8.18 1.54 -17.69
N GLY A 261 8.43 2.82 -17.96
CA GLY A 261 9.40 3.26 -18.95
C GLY A 261 8.84 3.40 -20.37
N ASP A 262 7.61 2.92 -20.61
CA ASP A 262 6.95 3.10 -21.90
C ASP A 262 6.31 4.51 -21.98
N PRO A 263 6.20 5.10 -23.19
CA PRO A 263 5.50 6.37 -23.36
C PRO A 263 4.01 6.26 -23.01
N ILE A 264 3.46 7.28 -22.36
CA ILE A 264 2.02 7.33 -22.06
C ILE A 264 1.25 7.75 -23.32
N PRO A 265 0.25 6.98 -23.78
CA PRO A 265 -0.57 7.36 -24.93
C PRO A 265 -1.24 8.72 -24.75
N ASN A 266 -1.15 9.58 -25.77
CA ASN A 266 -1.77 10.91 -25.83
C ASN A 266 -1.42 11.91 -24.71
N SER A 267 -0.44 11.59 -23.84
CA SER A 267 0.08 12.51 -22.84
C SER A 267 0.49 13.84 -23.47
N PHE A 268 -0.03 14.94 -22.91
CA PHE A 268 0.18 16.30 -23.40
C PHE A 268 1.67 16.69 -23.47
N SER A 269 2.45 16.23 -22.49
CA SER A 269 3.88 16.48 -22.30
C SER A 269 4.76 15.37 -22.88
N GLY A 270 4.19 14.28 -23.41
CA GLY A 270 4.93 13.13 -23.90
C GLY A 270 5.63 12.36 -22.78
N GLU A 271 4.94 12.18 -21.66
CA GLU A 271 5.48 11.58 -20.45
C GLU A 271 5.75 10.08 -20.59
N THR A 272 6.62 9.61 -19.70
CA THR A 272 6.97 8.21 -19.51
C THR A 272 6.19 7.65 -18.33
N TYR A 273 5.58 6.47 -18.48
CA TYR A 273 4.86 5.83 -17.38
C TYR A 273 5.83 5.46 -16.25
N GLY A 274 5.49 5.88 -15.01
CA GLY A 274 6.39 5.82 -13.85
C GLY A 274 7.42 6.94 -13.78
N GLY A 275 7.35 7.94 -14.66
CA GLY A 275 8.24 9.11 -14.61
C GLY A 275 7.92 10.02 -13.42
N ILE A 276 8.93 10.35 -12.61
CA ILE A 276 8.81 11.32 -11.52
C ILE A 276 9.31 12.68 -12.01
N TYR A 277 8.39 13.63 -12.17
CA TYR A 277 8.67 14.96 -12.75
C TYR A 277 8.71 16.03 -11.66
N ARG A 278 9.80 16.82 -11.65
CA ARG A 278 9.96 17.97 -10.77
C ARG A 278 8.92 19.05 -11.07
N PRO A 279 8.66 19.99 -10.15
CA PRO A 279 7.71 21.10 -10.38
C PRO A 279 8.04 21.99 -11.60
N ASP A 280 9.29 21.99 -12.08
CA ASP A 280 9.68 22.70 -13.29
C ASP A 280 9.42 21.91 -14.60
N GLY A 281 8.84 20.72 -14.49
CA GLY A 281 8.54 19.79 -15.58
C GLY A 281 9.71 18.90 -16.00
N SER A 282 10.88 18.99 -15.34
CA SER A 282 12.02 18.13 -15.65
C SER A 282 11.88 16.74 -15.03
N LEU A 283 12.19 15.69 -15.80
CA LEU A 283 12.23 14.33 -15.27
C LEU A 283 13.36 14.18 -14.24
N GLN A 284 13.03 13.74 -13.03
CA GLN A 284 14.00 13.35 -12.00
C GLN A 284 14.52 11.94 -12.25
N HIS A 285 13.62 10.96 -12.32
CA HIS A 285 13.92 9.56 -12.58
C HIS A 285 12.66 8.81 -13.03
N VAL A 286 12.80 7.54 -13.40
CA VAL A 286 11.67 6.63 -13.67
C VAL A 286 11.62 5.62 -12.53
N CYS A 287 10.52 5.62 -11.78
CA CYS A 287 10.23 4.68 -10.71
C CYS A 287 9.76 3.35 -11.30
N ASN A 288 10.35 2.23 -10.88
CA ASN A 288 10.03 0.88 -11.39
C ASN A 288 9.03 0.14 -10.51
N ASP A 289 8.40 0.87 -9.59
CA ASP A 289 7.77 0.28 -8.42
C ASP A 289 6.28 0.68 -8.41
N PRO A 290 5.47 0.16 -9.37
CA PRO A 290 4.05 0.50 -9.46
C PRO A 290 3.21 -0.20 -8.40
N ASP A 291 2.53 0.57 -7.55
CA ASP A 291 1.86 0.09 -6.34
C ASP A 291 0.32 0.23 -6.39
N GLY A 292 -0.34 0.73 -5.35
CA GLY A 292 -1.80 0.82 -5.21
C GLY A 292 -2.53 1.28 -6.47
N ASN A 293 -3.53 0.51 -6.89
CA ASN A 293 -4.41 0.85 -8.02
C ASN A 293 -5.75 1.44 -7.54
N MET A 294 -6.19 2.51 -8.19
CA MET A 294 -7.49 3.15 -7.95
C MET A 294 -8.26 3.24 -9.26
N TRP A 295 -9.31 2.42 -9.39
CA TRP A 295 -10.20 2.46 -10.55
C TRP A 295 -11.39 3.39 -10.29
N LEU A 296 -11.42 4.50 -11.04
CA LEU A 296 -12.48 5.51 -11.01
C LEU A 296 -13.32 5.41 -12.29
N PRO A 297 -14.38 4.57 -12.30
CA PRO A 297 -15.22 4.40 -13.48
C PRO A 297 -15.92 5.69 -13.88
N GLN A 298 -16.12 5.86 -15.18
CA GLN A 298 -16.96 6.90 -15.77
C GLN A 298 -18.25 6.27 -16.29
N GLY A 299 -19.39 6.84 -15.90
CA GLY A 299 -20.70 6.25 -16.19
C GLY A 299 -21.03 5.02 -15.34
N SER A 300 -22.16 4.37 -15.64
CA SER A 300 -22.73 3.31 -14.79
C SER A 300 -22.29 1.90 -15.14
N GLU A 301 -21.68 1.69 -16.31
CA GLU A 301 -21.37 0.34 -16.83
C GLU A 301 -19.95 -0.13 -16.50
N GLY A 302 -19.10 0.74 -15.96
CA GLY A 302 -17.70 0.41 -15.66
C GLY A 302 -16.86 0.06 -16.89
N ALA A 303 -17.33 0.37 -18.09
CA ALA A 303 -16.66 0.06 -19.35
C ALA A 303 -15.62 1.12 -19.76
N GLU A 304 -15.56 2.25 -19.06
CA GLU A 304 -14.53 3.27 -19.22
C GLU A 304 -14.27 3.98 -17.89
N GLY A 305 -13.11 4.61 -17.76
CA GLY A 305 -12.72 5.27 -16.52
C GLY A 305 -11.24 5.55 -16.41
N TRP A 306 -10.84 6.15 -15.30
CA TRP A 306 -9.44 6.39 -14.98
C TRP A 306 -8.92 5.28 -14.07
N LEU A 307 -7.81 4.66 -14.46
CA LEU A 307 -7.00 3.86 -13.56
C LEU A 307 -5.81 4.70 -13.10
N TYR A 308 -5.74 4.96 -11.80
CA TYR A 308 -4.57 5.54 -11.17
C TYR A 308 -3.72 4.41 -10.58
N THR A 309 -2.41 4.53 -10.68
CA THR A 309 -1.45 3.59 -10.12
C THR A 309 -0.37 4.37 -9.39
N ASN A 310 -0.16 4.05 -8.12
CA ASN A 310 0.89 4.64 -7.30
C ASN A 310 2.28 4.20 -7.76
N PHE A 311 3.29 4.96 -7.36
CA PHE A 311 4.71 4.67 -7.59
C PHE A 311 5.48 4.88 -6.29
N GLU A 312 5.99 3.77 -5.77
CA GLU A 312 6.57 3.66 -4.43
C GLU A 312 8.06 4.11 -4.42
N CYS A 313 8.30 5.36 -4.80
CA CYS A 313 9.63 5.96 -4.87
C CYS A 313 9.71 7.27 -4.06
N ILE A 314 10.91 7.84 -3.95
CA ILE A 314 11.14 9.18 -3.38
C ILE A 314 11.81 10.08 -4.43
N ALA A 315 11.17 11.16 -4.91
CA ALA A 315 9.77 11.53 -4.68
C ALA A 315 8.80 10.46 -5.19
N GLY A 316 7.65 10.34 -4.53
CA GLY A 316 6.58 9.44 -4.96
C GLY A 316 5.84 9.98 -6.17
N GLY A 317 4.98 9.17 -6.75
CA GLY A 317 4.16 9.60 -7.88
C GLY A 317 2.91 8.75 -8.08
N VAL A 318 2.05 9.22 -8.97
CA VAL A 318 0.85 8.49 -9.40
C VAL A 318 0.71 8.68 -10.91
N GLY A 319 0.62 7.58 -11.65
CA GLY A 319 0.24 7.60 -13.06
C GLY A 319 -1.27 7.46 -13.19
N ARG A 320 -1.91 8.20 -14.10
CA ARG A 320 -3.34 8.02 -14.43
C ARG A 320 -3.51 7.70 -15.91
N LEU A 321 -4.28 6.65 -16.19
CA LEU A 321 -4.58 6.17 -17.53
C LEU A 321 -6.09 6.15 -17.75
N TYR A 322 -6.56 6.76 -18.83
CA TYR A 322 -7.95 6.60 -19.25
C TYR A 322 -8.08 5.30 -20.04
N LEU A 323 -8.91 4.40 -19.53
CA LEU A 323 -9.16 3.10 -20.12
C LEU A 323 -10.56 3.05 -20.72
N THR A 324 -10.68 2.35 -21.85
CA THR A 324 -11.97 1.95 -22.42
C THR A 324 -11.96 0.44 -22.70
N ARG A 325 -13.08 -0.24 -22.44
CA ARG A 325 -13.23 -1.67 -22.67
C ARG A 325 -14.00 -1.91 -23.97
N ASN A 326 -13.47 -2.81 -24.79
CA ASN A 326 -14.11 -3.30 -26.01
C ASN A 326 -14.09 -4.83 -26.06
N ASP A 327 -14.59 -5.44 -27.15
CA ASP A 327 -14.67 -6.90 -27.32
C ASP A 327 -13.31 -7.61 -27.26
N SER A 328 -12.20 -6.88 -27.43
CA SER A 328 -10.83 -7.41 -27.44
C SER A 328 -10.08 -7.20 -26.12
N GLY A 329 -10.72 -6.60 -25.11
CA GLY A 329 -10.10 -6.27 -23.81
C GLY A 329 -10.10 -4.76 -23.54
N TRP A 330 -9.09 -4.30 -22.80
CA TRP A 330 -8.95 -2.89 -22.40
C TRP A 330 -8.02 -2.12 -23.33
N GLU A 331 -8.30 -0.84 -23.56
CA GLU A 331 -7.48 0.06 -24.36
C GLU A 331 -7.11 1.29 -23.54
N VAL A 332 -5.82 1.62 -23.46
CA VAL A 332 -5.32 2.88 -22.92
C VAL A 332 -5.43 3.94 -24.00
N VAL A 333 -6.33 4.91 -23.82
CA VAL A 333 -6.61 5.93 -24.83
C VAL A 333 -6.04 7.30 -24.46
N ASP A 334 -5.73 7.55 -23.20
CA ASP A 334 -5.12 8.78 -22.72
C ASP A 334 -4.41 8.56 -21.38
N GLY A 335 -3.58 9.49 -20.96
CA GLY A 335 -2.96 9.42 -19.64
C GLY A 335 -1.90 10.49 -19.38
N GLN A 336 -1.51 10.60 -18.13
CA GLN A 336 -0.45 11.49 -17.65
C GLN A 336 0.07 11.04 -16.28
N MET A 337 1.20 11.59 -15.85
CA MET A 337 1.59 11.57 -14.45
C MET A 337 0.87 12.69 -13.70
N VAL A 338 0.40 12.42 -12.48
CA VAL A 338 -0.28 13.41 -11.63
C VAL A 338 0.71 14.48 -11.17
N ASP A 339 0.30 15.76 -11.24
CA ASP A 339 1.09 16.90 -10.77
C ASP A 339 0.82 17.17 -9.28
N PHE A 340 1.82 16.87 -8.44
CA PHE A 340 1.77 17.10 -6.99
C PHE A 340 2.39 18.43 -6.55
N SER A 341 2.73 19.33 -7.48
CA SER A 341 3.42 20.59 -7.14
C SER A 341 2.61 21.51 -6.23
N SER A 342 1.27 21.38 -6.23
CA SER A 342 0.36 22.11 -5.32
C SER A 342 0.54 21.75 -3.85
N VAL A 343 1.07 20.56 -3.55
CA VAL A 343 1.21 20.00 -2.19
C VAL A 343 2.67 19.69 -1.83
N ASN A 344 3.64 20.34 -2.48
CA ASN A 344 5.08 20.10 -2.31
C ASN A 344 5.52 18.66 -2.66
N GLY A 345 4.85 18.02 -3.60
CA GLY A 345 5.16 16.64 -3.98
C GLY A 345 4.54 15.63 -3.01
N THR A 346 4.95 14.38 -3.17
CA THR A 346 4.48 13.25 -2.36
C THR A 346 5.65 12.29 -2.12
N TRP A 347 5.48 11.38 -1.18
CA TRP A 347 6.53 10.52 -0.62
C TRP A 347 6.09 9.06 -0.65
N THR A 348 6.85 8.18 -1.31
CA THR A 348 6.67 6.72 -1.23
C THR A 348 5.20 6.32 -1.32
N ASN A 349 4.57 6.58 -2.48
CA ASN A 349 3.16 6.25 -2.65
C ASN A 349 3.01 4.73 -2.71
N CYS A 350 2.57 4.12 -1.61
CA CYS A 350 2.40 2.68 -1.48
C CYS A 350 0.97 2.29 -1.93
N GLY A 351 0.20 1.61 -1.07
CA GLY A 351 -1.16 1.21 -1.34
C GLY A 351 -2.15 2.37 -1.47
N SER A 352 -3.42 2.03 -1.68
CA SER A 352 -4.43 3.03 -2.06
C SER A 352 -5.84 2.64 -1.65
N GLY A 353 -6.76 3.59 -1.80
CA GLY A 353 -8.19 3.36 -1.68
C GLY A 353 -8.99 4.20 -2.67
N VAL A 354 -10.26 3.84 -2.86
CA VAL A 354 -11.22 4.63 -3.64
C VAL A 354 -12.35 5.06 -2.73
N THR A 355 -12.58 6.37 -2.64
CA THR A 355 -13.66 6.91 -1.82
C THR A 355 -15.02 6.57 -2.42
N LEU A 356 -16.07 6.65 -1.60
CA LEU A 356 -17.44 6.35 -2.05
C LEU A 356 -18.00 7.40 -3.02
N TRP A 357 -17.38 8.59 -3.07
CA TRP A 357 -17.67 9.65 -4.03
C TRP A 357 -16.71 9.66 -5.24
N ASN A 358 -16.03 8.54 -5.49
CA ASN A 358 -15.26 8.28 -6.72
C ASN A 358 -14.02 9.18 -6.90
N THR A 359 -13.28 9.39 -5.82
CA THR A 359 -11.93 9.97 -5.83
C THR A 359 -10.91 8.91 -5.41
N GLY A 360 -9.67 9.06 -5.87
CA GLY A 360 -8.56 8.20 -5.45
C GLY A 360 -7.98 8.69 -4.13
N MET A 361 -7.47 7.77 -3.30
CA MET A 361 -6.68 8.07 -2.13
C MET A 361 -5.35 7.32 -2.22
N THR A 362 -4.26 8.05 -2.41
CA THR A 362 -2.90 7.49 -2.35
C THR A 362 -2.32 7.66 -0.95
N SER A 363 -1.47 6.72 -0.55
CA SER A 363 -0.95 6.61 0.82
C SER A 363 0.55 6.82 0.82
N GLU A 364 1.04 7.74 1.64
CA GLU A 364 2.49 7.93 1.83
C GLU A 364 3.00 7.04 2.96
N GLU A 365 3.90 6.14 2.61
CA GLU A 365 4.52 5.18 3.52
C GLU A 365 5.91 5.66 3.99
N TYR A 366 6.35 5.17 5.15
CA TYR A 366 7.66 5.42 5.76
C TYR A 366 7.99 6.91 5.85
N GLU A 367 7.17 7.66 6.57
CA GLU A 367 7.29 9.12 6.62
C GLU A 367 8.70 9.56 7.06
N PRO A 368 9.23 10.69 6.58
CA PRO A 368 10.55 11.11 7.03
C PRO A 368 10.55 11.40 8.54
N ILE A 369 11.62 11.00 9.23
CA ILE A 369 11.88 11.38 10.63
C ILE A 369 11.85 12.91 10.72
N ALA A 370 10.90 13.46 11.46
CA ALA A 370 10.67 14.90 11.49
C ALA A 370 11.92 15.68 11.90
N ALA A 371 12.63 15.23 12.93
CA ALA A 371 13.80 15.91 13.48
C ALA A 371 15.06 15.88 12.57
N ASP A 372 15.11 15.07 11.52
CA ASP A 372 16.30 14.92 10.66
C ASP A 372 16.06 15.39 9.22
N PHE A 373 16.32 16.66 8.93
CA PHE A 373 16.19 17.23 7.58
C PHE A 373 17.12 16.60 6.52
N ASN A 374 18.08 15.76 6.90
CA ASN A 374 18.92 15.07 5.90
C ASN A 374 18.17 13.93 5.22
N ASN A 375 17.15 13.34 5.86
CA ASN A 375 16.37 12.26 5.26
C ASN A 375 15.45 12.73 4.12
N VAL A 376 15.12 14.03 4.06
CA VAL A 376 14.36 14.65 2.96
C VAL A 376 15.26 15.29 1.89
N ALA A 377 16.52 14.89 1.80
CA ALA A 377 17.44 15.42 0.79
C ALA A 377 16.95 15.12 -0.65
N GLY A 378 16.38 13.94 -0.89
CA GLY A 378 15.79 13.58 -2.19
C GLY A 378 14.63 14.49 -2.57
N MET A 379 13.74 14.79 -1.62
CA MET A 379 12.66 15.76 -1.81
C MET A 379 13.16 17.18 -1.99
N SER A 380 14.25 17.57 -1.32
CA SER A 380 14.85 18.89 -1.53
C SER A 380 15.41 19.05 -2.94
N ASP A 381 15.99 17.99 -3.52
CA ASP A 381 16.40 17.95 -4.94
C ASP A 381 15.20 18.00 -5.89
N TYR A 382 14.13 17.26 -5.58
CA TYR A 382 12.88 17.26 -6.34
C TYR A 382 12.27 18.67 -6.41
N LEU A 383 12.16 19.34 -5.26
CA LEU A 383 11.56 20.68 -5.15
C LEU A 383 12.49 21.81 -5.63
N GLY A 384 13.80 21.59 -5.69
CA GLY A 384 14.79 22.64 -5.93
C GLY A 384 14.92 23.66 -4.77
N ARG A 385 14.41 23.31 -3.59
CA ARG A 385 14.46 24.10 -2.33
C ARG A 385 14.43 23.16 -1.13
N PRO A 386 14.80 23.61 0.09
CA PRO A 386 14.70 22.78 1.28
C PRO A 386 13.28 22.22 1.48
N ALA A 387 13.15 20.91 1.63
CA ALA A 387 11.89 20.24 1.96
C ALA A 387 11.65 20.24 3.48
N ASN A 388 10.38 20.30 3.89
CA ASN A 388 9.97 20.12 5.27
C ASN A 388 9.53 18.65 5.50
N PRO A 389 10.13 17.90 6.43
CA PRO A 389 9.69 16.53 6.74
C PRO A 389 8.20 16.38 7.09
N TYR A 390 7.58 17.42 7.67
CA TYR A 390 6.15 17.39 7.98
C TYR A 390 5.25 17.54 6.75
N ASP A 391 5.78 17.82 5.56
CA ASP A 391 5.00 17.82 4.31
C ASP A 391 4.57 16.41 3.88
N TYR A 392 5.15 15.36 4.50
CA TYR A 392 5.02 13.96 4.07
C TYR A 392 4.57 13.04 5.22
N GLY A 393 3.98 11.89 4.86
CA GLY A 393 3.42 10.89 5.77
C GLY A 393 1.90 10.97 5.87
N TRP A 394 1.24 11.35 4.79
CA TRP A 394 -0.19 11.67 4.76
C TRP A 394 -0.91 10.88 3.67
N LEU A 395 -2.20 10.65 3.87
CA LEU A 395 -3.09 10.31 2.76
C LEU A 395 -3.29 11.52 1.85
N VAL A 396 -3.32 11.29 0.54
CA VAL A 396 -3.52 12.32 -0.49
C VAL A 396 -4.70 11.95 -1.37
N GLU A 397 -5.72 12.80 -1.38
CA GLU A 397 -6.90 12.62 -2.21
C GLU A 397 -6.67 13.20 -3.61
N LEU A 398 -7.07 12.43 -4.62
CA LEU A 398 -6.99 12.73 -6.04
C LEU A 398 -8.39 12.76 -6.62
N ALA A 399 -8.91 13.96 -6.86
CA ALA A 399 -10.21 14.16 -7.49
C ALA A 399 -10.04 14.50 -8.98
N PRO A 400 -10.57 13.69 -9.91
CA PRO A 400 -10.47 13.98 -11.33
C PRO A 400 -11.21 15.27 -11.73
N ASP A 401 -10.53 16.23 -12.34
CA ASP A 401 -11.11 17.43 -12.96
C ASP A 401 -10.79 17.49 -14.48
N ALA A 402 -11.48 18.39 -15.20
CA ALA A 402 -11.39 18.57 -16.64
C ALA A 402 -10.01 19.01 -17.14
N VAL A 403 -9.16 19.58 -16.27
CA VAL A 403 -7.82 20.12 -16.61
C VAL A 403 -6.65 19.42 -15.91
N GLY A 404 -6.92 18.43 -15.06
CA GLY A 404 -5.94 17.80 -14.17
C GLY A 404 -6.64 17.21 -12.95
N ASP A 405 -5.90 16.70 -11.98
CA ASP A 405 -6.47 16.29 -10.70
C ASP A 405 -6.44 17.44 -9.70
N GLU A 406 -7.50 17.60 -8.91
CA GLU A 406 -7.42 18.32 -7.65
C GLU A 406 -6.73 17.40 -6.63
N VAL A 407 -5.62 17.87 -6.09
CA VAL A 407 -4.74 17.11 -5.18
C VAL A 407 -4.80 17.74 -3.79
N THR A 408 -5.23 16.98 -2.79
CA THR A 408 -5.42 17.46 -1.41
C THR A 408 -4.78 16.52 -0.39
N LYS A 409 -3.93 17.05 0.49
CA LYS A 409 -3.40 16.32 1.64
C LYS A 409 -4.47 16.25 2.74
N ARG A 410 -4.83 15.04 3.18
CA ARG A 410 -5.81 14.80 4.25
C ARG A 410 -5.11 14.70 5.61
N TYR A 411 -4.57 15.84 6.06
CA TYR A 411 -3.82 15.96 7.30
C TYR A 411 -4.61 15.52 8.55
N ALA A 412 -5.93 15.73 8.57
CA ALA A 412 -6.80 15.34 9.67
C ALA A 412 -6.88 13.82 9.87
N LEU A 413 -6.41 13.01 8.93
CA LEU A 413 -6.35 11.55 9.04
C LEU A 413 -5.07 11.04 9.73
N GLY A 414 -4.19 11.94 10.16
CA GLY A 414 -2.99 11.63 10.94
C GLY A 414 -1.74 11.39 10.11
N ARG A 415 -0.57 11.58 10.73
CA ARG A 415 0.76 11.38 10.13
C ARG A 415 1.41 10.11 10.66
N PHE A 416 1.66 9.15 9.78
CA PHE A 416 2.35 7.88 10.06
C PHE A 416 2.65 7.17 8.72
N SER A 417 3.07 5.90 8.75
CA SER A 417 3.40 5.12 7.55
C SER A 417 2.12 4.49 7.00
N HIS A 418 1.42 5.21 6.13
CA HIS A 418 0.12 4.76 5.64
C HIS A 418 0.30 3.72 4.54
N GLU A 419 -0.15 2.49 4.80
CA GLU A 419 -0.07 1.43 3.80
C GLU A 419 -1.19 1.55 2.77
N ASN A 420 -2.44 1.63 3.23
CA ASN A 420 -3.58 1.93 2.37
C ASN A 420 -4.66 2.70 3.14
N ALA A 421 -5.76 3.04 2.46
CA ALA A 421 -6.94 3.63 3.09
C ALA A 421 -8.21 2.81 2.81
N ALA A 422 -8.82 2.30 3.88
CA ALA A 422 -10.06 1.55 3.82
C ALA A 422 -11.24 2.39 4.34
N PHE A 423 -12.28 2.51 3.50
CA PHE A 423 -13.41 3.40 3.73
C PHE A 423 -14.67 2.64 4.15
N ALA A 424 -15.28 3.10 5.25
CA ALA A 424 -16.58 2.64 5.69
C ALA A 424 -17.73 3.30 4.92
N ALA A 425 -18.89 2.64 4.91
CA ALA A 425 -20.10 3.08 4.20
C ALA A 425 -20.82 4.27 4.82
N ASP A 426 -20.39 4.75 6.00
CA ASP A 426 -20.82 6.03 6.56
C ASP A 426 -20.18 7.25 5.88
N GLU A 427 -19.22 7.04 4.96
CA GLU A 427 -18.45 8.11 4.30
C GLU A 427 -17.63 8.96 5.29
N MET A 428 -17.42 8.46 6.52
CA MET A 428 -16.76 9.18 7.62
C MET A 428 -15.61 8.37 8.21
N THR A 429 -15.79 7.07 8.42
CA THR A 429 -14.81 6.22 9.10
C THR A 429 -13.76 5.69 8.12
N VAL A 430 -12.49 5.88 8.49
CA VAL A 430 -11.31 5.43 7.73
C VAL A 430 -10.41 4.59 8.61
N TYR A 431 -9.94 3.46 8.07
CA TYR A 431 -8.92 2.61 8.66
C TYR A 431 -7.68 2.57 7.77
N ASN A 432 -6.51 2.48 8.40
CA ASN A 432 -5.21 2.46 7.74
C ASN A 432 -4.29 1.46 8.45
N GLY A 433 -3.48 0.74 7.67
CA GLY A 433 -2.28 0.09 8.18
C GLY A 433 -1.24 1.12 8.60
N ASP A 434 -0.44 0.78 9.59
CA ASP A 434 0.72 1.56 10.02
C ASP A 434 1.97 0.70 9.87
N ASP A 435 2.61 0.80 8.70
CA ASP A 435 3.70 -0.09 8.36
C ASP A 435 5.02 0.31 9.04
N GLY A 436 5.61 -0.65 9.76
CA GLY A 436 6.77 -0.41 10.59
C GLY A 436 6.86 -1.34 11.80
N GLY A 437 7.88 -1.12 12.63
CA GLY A 437 8.05 -1.87 13.88
C GLY A 437 7.55 -1.07 15.08
N SER A 438 6.87 -1.74 16.02
CA SER A 438 6.29 -1.11 17.21
C SER A 438 5.25 -0.03 16.88
N THR A 439 4.42 -0.29 15.88
CA THR A 439 3.39 0.61 15.36
C THR A 439 2.04 0.42 16.06
N MET A 440 1.05 1.21 15.65
CA MET A 440 -0.23 1.36 16.34
C MET A 440 -1.40 1.26 15.37
N LEU A 441 -2.53 0.69 15.83
CA LEU A 441 -3.74 0.65 15.02
C LEU A 441 -4.48 1.99 15.12
N PHE A 442 -4.64 2.67 14.00
CA PHE A 442 -5.39 3.94 13.92
C PHE A 442 -6.78 3.77 13.31
N ARG A 443 -7.67 4.69 13.68
CA ARG A 443 -8.95 4.92 13.02
C ARG A 443 -9.23 6.42 13.02
N SER A 444 -9.75 6.93 11.92
CA SER A 444 -10.22 8.31 11.83
C SER A 444 -11.73 8.34 11.58
N VAL A 445 -12.41 9.33 12.13
CA VAL A 445 -13.83 9.58 11.88
C VAL A 445 -14.00 11.04 11.46
N ALA A 446 -14.41 11.27 10.22
CA ALA A 446 -14.67 12.61 9.70
C ALA A 446 -15.78 13.32 10.48
N ALA A 447 -15.78 14.65 10.50
CA ALA A 447 -16.85 15.42 11.13
C ALA A 447 -18.13 15.42 10.29
N GLU A 448 -18.00 15.33 8.96
CA GLU A 448 -19.10 15.30 8.00
C GLU A 448 -18.88 14.17 6.98
N ALA A 449 -19.95 13.47 6.63
CA ALA A 449 -19.92 12.42 5.60
C ALA A 449 -19.53 13.02 4.25
N GLY A 450 -18.57 12.40 3.57
CA GLY A 450 -18.08 12.87 2.28
C GLY A 450 -17.01 13.95 2.36
N ASP A 451 -16.55 14.33 3.56
CA ASP A 451 -15.56 15.39 3.75
C ASP A 451 -14.52 15.03 4.84
N TYR A 452 -13.34 14.62 4.40
CA TYR A 452 -12.22 14.30 5.28
C TYR A 452 -11.42 15.53 5.76
N SER A 453 -11.86 16.76 5.45
CA SER A 453 -11.12 17.98 5.81
C SER A 453 -11.12 18.30 7.30
N THR A 454 -11.97 17.65 8.09
CA THR A 454 -11.97 17.70 9.56
C THR A 454 -12.31 16.33 10.09
N ALA A 455 -11.48 15.79 10.98
CA ALA A 455 -11.68 14.45 11.53
C ALA A 455 -11.20 14.36 12.98
N THR A 456 -11.73 13.37 13.68
CA THR A 456 -11.24 12.90 14.98
C THR A 456 -10.37 11.67 14.76
N LEU A 457 -9.13 11.72 15.26
CA LEU A 457 -8.18 10.60 15.20
C LEU A 457 -8.25 9.77 16.49
N TYR A 458 -8.26 8.45 16.34
CA TYR A 458 -8.26 7.47 17.41
C TYR A 458 -7.09 6.50 17.26
N ALA A 459 -6.56 6.02 18.39
CA ALA A 459 -5.62 4.90 18.43
C ALA A 459 -6.16 3.76 19.30
N GLY A 460 -5.88 2.53 18.91
CA GLY A 460 -6.27 1.33 19.64
C GLY A 460 -5.34 1.06 20.84
N ARG A 461 -5.93 0.85 22.02
CA ARG A 461 -5.29 0.07 23.09
C ARG A 461 -5.82 -1.35 23.02
N VAL A 462 -4.93 -2.33 23.03
CA VAL A 462 -5.33 -3.73 22.98
C VAL A 462 -5.11 -4.46 24.29
N THR A 463 -5.86 -5.54 24.47
CA THR A 463 -5.61 -6.55 25.47
C THR A 463 -5.63 -7.89 24.79
N GLN A 464 -4.52 -8.62 24.83
CA GLN A 464 -4.49 -9.98 24.31
C GLN A 464 -5.38 -10.90 25.16
N MET A 465 -6.16 -11.69 24.46
CA MET A 465 -7.02 -12.72 25.00
C MET A 465 -6.70 -14.05 24.30
N GLY A 466 -7.09 -15.17 24.92
CA GLY A 466 -6.79 -16.50 24.38
C GLY A 466 -5.35 -16.95 24.66
N GLY A 467 -4.81 -17.80 23.77
CA GLY A 467 -3.44 -18.31 23.83
C GLY A 467 -2.42 -17.37 23.18
N THR A 468 -1.27 -17.92 22.79
CA THR A 468 -0.21 -17.23 22.02
C THR A 468 -0.18 -17.67 20.55
N GLY A 469 -0.73 -18.87 20.25
CA GLY A 469 -0.83 -19.43 18.90
C GLY A 469 -2.11 -19.01 18.19
N ALA A 470 -2.65 -19.83 17.28
CA ALA A 470 -3.78 -19.45 16.41
C ALA A 470 -5.13 -19.17 17.11
N ASP A 471 -5.23 -19.33 18.43
CA ASP A 471 -6.42 -19.05 19.23
C ASP A 471 -6.34 -17.73 20.03
N HIS A 472 -5.29 -16.93 19.81
CA HIS A 472 -5.22 -15.57 20.35
C HIS A 472 -6.22 -14.64 19.65
N TYR A 473 -6.62 -13.57 20.32
CA TYR A 473 -7.32 -12.44 19.72
C TYR A 473 -7.06 -11.18 20.55
N PHE A 474 -7.29 -10.01 19.97
CA PHE A 474 -7.09 -8.74 20.64
C PHE A 474 -8.41 -8.06 20.92
N GLN A 475 -8.73 -7.78 22.19
CA GLN A 475 -9.80 -6.84 22.53
C GLN A 475 -9.29 -5.42 22.35
N ILE A 476 -10.09 -4.55 21.73
CA ILE A 476 -9.70 -3.18 21.35
C ILE A 476 -10.54 -2.16 22.12
N GLU A 477 -9.87 -1.20 22.74
CA GLU A 477 -10.45 0.04 23.26
C GLU A 477 -9.89 1.22 22.46
N TRP A 478 -10.78 2.06 21.92
CA TRP A 478 -10.40 3.24 21.15
C TRP A 478 -10.15 4.44 22.05
N ILE A 479 -8.95 5.01 21.96
CA ILE A 479 -8.57 6.24 22.65
C ILE A 479 -8.68 7.39 21.65
N GLU A 480 -9.53 8.36 21.96
CA GLU A 480 -9.60 9.62 21.20
C GLU A 480 -8.31 10.42 21.42
N LEU A 481 -7.61 10.75 20.34
CA LEU A 481 -6.38 11.53 20.38
C LEU A 481 -6.67 13.03 20.22
N GLY A 482 -7.58 13.38 19.32
CA GLY A 482 -7.97 14.77 19.08
C GLY A 482 -8.78 14.97 17.81
N THR A 483 -9.30 16.18 17.64
CA THR A 483 -10.05 16.62 16.44
C THR A 483 -9.41 17.88 15.88
N ALA A 484 -9.15 17.92 14.57
CA ALA A 484 -8.60 19.09 13.90
C ALA A 484 -9.01 19.13 12.42
N SER A 485 -8.82 20.30 11.78
CA SER A 485 -9.01 20.46 10.35
C SER A 485 -7.69 20.36 9.59
N ASP A 486 -7.75 19.96 8.32
CA ASP A 486 -6.62 19.96 7.39
C ASP A 486 -5.94 21.33 7.39
N SER A 487 -6.73 22.41 7.37
CA SER A 487 -6.22 23.78 7.31
C SER A 487 -5.46 24.23 8.57
N ASP A 488 -5.88 23.78 9.76
CA ASP A 488 -5.19 24.11 11.01
C ASP A 488 -3.85 23.37 11.09
N ILE A 489 -3.82 22.11 10.65
CA ILE A 489 -2.61 21.28 10.63
C ILE A 489 -1.64 21.80 9.58
N GLU A 490 -2.11 22.10 8.36
CA GLU A 490 -1.29 22.70 7.31
C GLU A 490 -0.66 24.01 7.80
N ALA A 491 -1.45 24.90 8.41
CA ALA A 491 -0.93 26.16 8.94
C ALA A 491 0.20 25.94 9.96
N ALA A 492 0.06 24.95 10.85
CA ALA A 492 1.11 24.59 11.81
C ALA A 492 2.36 24.02 11.12
N ILE A 493 2.20 23.22 10.06
CA ILE A 493 3.33 22.71 9.26
C ILE A 493 4.09 23.87 8.61
N ARG A 494 3.39 24.87 8.07
CA ARG A 494 4.00 26.05 7.43
C ARG A 494 4.80 26.91 8.42
N GLU A 495 4.47 26.90 9.71
CA GLU A 495 5.29 27.55 10.76
C GLU A 495 6.64 26.86 10.97
N LEU A 496 6.80 25.62 10.50
CA LEU A 496 8.02 24.80 10.61
C LEU A 496 8.89 24.83 9.34
N ASP A 497 8.47 25.54 8.30
CA ASP A 497 9.24 25.73 7.06
C ASP A 497 10.56 26.50 7.33
N ARG A 498 11.62 26.17 6.58
CA ARG A 498 12.98 26.71 6.76
C ARG A 498 13.43 27.67 5.66
#